data_AF-A0A1E7F8T6-F1
#
_entry.id   AF-A0A1E7F8T6-F1
#
_cell.length_a   1.000
_cell.length_b   1.000
_cell.length_c   1.000
_cell.angle_alpha   90.00
_cell.angle_beta   90.00
_cell.angle_gamma   90.00
#
_symmetry.space_group_name_H-M   'P 1'
#
loop_
_entity.id
_entity.type
_entity.pdbx_description
1 polymer ?
#
loop_
_entity_poly.entity_id
_entity_poly.type
_entity_poly.pdbx_seq_one_letter_code
_entity_poly.pdbx_strand_id
1 'polypeptide(L)'
;YLLVRKLGAGKFSDVFEAVDADAEQTLVVLKCLKPIAERKIKRELLILQHASRLPNLAKIKAIVLPEDYNIHPHNNNEYEIRFYLLHLLVGLDHLHSCGIMHRDVKPRNVLIDRRWTNTSSTSTSTTMTMTSSSKSRSPLMLIDLGLADFYHPGTRYNVRVASRHYKSPELLIGSALGGCYDYCIDLWGVGCILAGLLFRREPFFRGKNNVDQLGVIIAVLGTTDLLQTISIQTASPRSSYELLPEDVRELIDDYISQGIHINRRPWIEFLPRPTTTTDGMDLLDKLLVYDGNQRWTARQAMYHPFFDQVR
;
A
#
# COMPACT_ATOMS: atom_id res chain seq x y z
N TYR A 1 -1.32 22.21 22.85
CA TYR A 1 -1.07 20.76 22.95
C TYR A 1 0.08 20.47 23.91
N LEU A 2 -0.09 19.46 24.78
CA LEU A 2 0.94 18.96 25.69
C LEU A 2 1.41 17.58 25.20
N LEU A 3 2.71 17.40 24.94
CA LEU A 3 3.24 16.11 24.49
C LEU A 3 3.20 15.08 25.63
N VAL A 4 2.68 13.89 25.33
CA VAL A 4 2.60 12.76 26.28
C VAL A 4 3.75 11.79 26.05
N ARG A 5 3.84 11.19 24.86
CA ARG A 5 4.91 10.24 24.49
C ARG A 5 5.19 10.26 23.01
N LYS A 6 6.40 9.82 22.63
CA LYS A 6 6.75 9.60 21.23
C LYS A 6 6.16 8.27 20.75
N LEU A 7 5.43 8.31 19.65
CA LEU A 7 4.78 7.15 19.04
C LEU A 7 5.62 6.54 17.90
N GLY A 8 6.38 7.37 17.19
CA GLY A 8 7.17 6.91 16.07
C GLY A 8 8.13 7.96 15.52
N ALA A 9 9.09 7.49 14.72
CA ALA A 9 10.02 8.32 13.98
C ALA A 9 10.08 7.85 12.53
N GLY A 10 9.90 8.78 11.61
CA GLY A 10 10.01 8.58 10.17
C GLY A 10 11.16 9.38 9.58
N LYS A 11 11.38 9.20 8.27
CA LYS A 11 12.39 9.94 7.51
C LYS A 11 12.11 11.44 7.49
N PHE A 12 10.84 11.83 7.42
CA PHE A 12 10.41 13.22 7.23
C PHE A 12 9.62 13.82 8.40
N SER A 13 9.33 13.02 9.43
CA SER A 13 8.57 13.49 10.59
C SER A 13 8.82 12.63 11.81
N ASP A 14 8.55 13.19 12.98
CA ASP A 14 8.37 12.45 14.23
C ASP A 14 6.89 12.53 14.63
N VAL A 15 6.38 11.47 15.24
CA VAL A 15 4.97 11.34 15.60
C VAL A 15 4.86 11.19 17.11
N PHE A 16 4.00 12.00 17.73
CA PHE A 16 3.82 12.08 19.17
C PHE A 16 2.36 11.98 19.54
N GLU A 17 2.09 11.31 20.65
CA GLU A 17 0.82 11.42 21.37
C GLU A 17 0.86 12.71 22.18
N ALA A 18 -0.23 13.46 22.15
CA ALA A 18 -0.36 14.72 22.86
C ALA A 18 -1.79 14.88 23.38
N VAL A 19 -1.98 15.80 24.32
CA VAL A 19 -3.30 16.20 24.80
C VAL A 19 -3.60 17.61 24.32
N ASP A 20 -4.78 17.82 23.76
CA ASP A 20 -5.30 19.15 23.50
C ASP A 20 -5.82 19.76 24.80
N ALA A 21 -5.07 20.72 25.34
CA ALA A 21 -5.41 21.35 26.61
C ALA A 21 -6.68 22.23 26.52
N ASP A 22 -7.03 22.68 25.31
CA ASP A 22 -8.12 23.62 25.06
C ASP A 22 -9.42 22.89 24.65
N ALA A 23 -9.33 21.65 24.16
CA ALA A 23 -10.47 20.84 23.72
C ALA A 23 -10.71 19.62 24.65
N GLU A 24 -11.21 19.86 25.86
CA GLU A 24 -11.64 18.81 26.82
C GLU A 24 -10.56 17.75 27.13
N GLN A 25 -9.27 18.10 27.07
CA GLN A 25 -8.17 17.15 27.28
C GLN A 25 -8.23 15.95 26.32
N THR A 26 -8.71 16.16 25.10
CA THR A 26 -8.76 15.11 24.09
C THR A 26 -7.35 14.67 23.69
N LEU A 27 -7.15 13.34 23.60
CA LEU A 27 -5.92 12.78 23.07
C LEU A 27 -5.83 13.05 21.57
N VAL A 28 -4.65 13.45 21.13
CA VAL A 28 -4.33 13.79 19.75
C VAL A 28 -2.98 13.22 19.37
N VAL A 29 -2.71 13.17 18.07
CA VAL A 29 -1.41 12.78 17.52
C VAL A 29 -0.89 13.95 16.72
N LEU A 30 0.32 14.36 17.06
CA LEU A 30 1.05 15.40 16.38
C LEU A 30 2.11 14.78 15.50
N LYS A 31 2.02 15.08 14.20
CA LYS A 31 3.07 14.78 13.22
C LYS A 31 3.97 16.01 13.08
N CYS A 32 5.10 15.99 13.77
CA CYS A 32 6.10 17.05 13.69
C CYS A 32 6.98 16.83 12.46
N LEU A 33 6.87 17.69 11.45
CA LEU A 33 7.67 17.60 10.23
C LEU A 33 9.13 17.99 10.51
N LYS A 34 10.06 17.17 10.04
CA LYS A 34 11.49 17.52 10.00
C LYS A 34 11.72 18.62 8.94
N PRO A 35 12.85 19.33 8.95
CA PRO A 35 13.18 20.31 7.92
C PRO A 35 13.12 19.67 6.51
N ILE A 36 12.08 20.00 5.75
CA ILE A 36 11.85 19.53 4.39
C ILE A 36 11.42 20.72 3.52
N ALA A 37 11.54 20.56 2.19
CA ALA A 37 11.15 21.61 1.26
C ALA A 37 9.68 22.01 1.43
N GLU A 38 9.40 23.31 1.49
CA GLU A 38 8.06 23.89 1.70
C GLU A 38 7.01 23.33 0.73
N ARG A 39 7.39 23.11 -0.54
CA ARG A 39 6.52 22.48 -1.55
C ARG A 39 5.95 21.13 -1.11
N LYS A 40 6.71 20.33 -0.35
CA LYS A 40 6.26 19.03 0.16
C LYS A 40 5.24 19.21 1.29
N ILE A 41 5.46 20.19 2.16
CA ILE A 41 4.55 20.54 3.26
C ILE A 41 3.21 21.00 2.66
N LYS A 42 3.25 21.96 1.73
CA LYS A 42 2.05 22.47 1.03
C LYS A 42 1.29 21.36 0.33
N ARG A 43 1.99 20.47 -0.38
CA ARG A 43 1.36 19.32 -1.06
C ARG A 43 0.66 18.39 -0.08
N GLU A 44 1.32 17.99 1.00
CA GLU A 44 0.71 17.11 2.01
C GLU A 44 -0.54 17.76 2.61
N LEU A 45 -0.46 19.05 3.00
CA LEU A 45 -1.61 19.80 3.53
C LEU A 45 -2.78 19.90 2.53
N LEU A 46 -2.49 20.18 1.26
CA LEU A 46 -3.53 20.26 0.22
C LEU A 46 -4.22 18.91 -0.01
N ILE A 47 -3.44 17.83 -0.09
CA ILE A 47 -3.97 16.47 -0.22
C ILE A 47 -4.84 16.13 0.99
N LEU A 48 -4.38 16.41 2.20
CA LEU A 48 -5.13 16.16 3.43
C LEU A 48 -6.40 16.98 3.51
N GLN A 49 -6.37 18.26 3.13
CA GLN A 49 -7.57 19.10 3.10
C GLN A 49 -8.60 18.54 2.11
N HIS A 50 -8.15 18.15 0.91
CA HIS A 50 -9.02 17.57 -0.11
C HIS A 50 -9.61 16.23 0.32
N ALA A 51 -8.79 15.38 0.96
CA ALA A 51 -9.16 14.04 1.36
C ALA A 51 -9.76 13.95 2.78
N SER A 52 -9.78 15.03 3.57
CA SER A 52 -10.37 15.07 4.92
C SER A 52 -11.87 14.80 4.97
N ARG A 53 -12.54 14.89 3.82
CA ARG A 53 -13.95 14.54 3.65
C ARG A 53 -14.17 13.02 3.54
N LEU A 54 -13.11 12.22 3.41
CA LEU A 54 -13.18 10.78 3.21
C LEU A 54 -13.37 10.03 4.55
N PRO A 55 -14.24 9.01 4.61
CA PRO A 55 -14.52 8.25 5.84
C PRO A 55 -13.37 7.33 6.30
N ASN A 56 -12.48 6.92 5.38
CA ASN A 56 -11.41 5.94 5.63
C ASN A 56 -10.01 6.55 5.65
N LEU A 57 -9.91 7.88 5.57
CA LEU A 57 -8.66 8.59 5.74
C LEU A 57 -8.62 9.21 7.14
N ALA A 58 -7.45 9.13 7.79
CA ALA A 58 -7.24 9.83 9.05
C ALA A 58 -7.53 11.34 8.87
N LYS A 59 -8.59 11.84 9.54
CA LYS A 59 -8.91 13.27 9.57
C LYS A 59 -7.85 13.98 10.42
N ILE A 60 -7.00 14.78 9.79
CA ILE A 60 -5.99 15.55 10.53
C ILE A 60 -6.64 16.77 11.19
N LYS A 61 -7.05 16.55 12.43
CA LYS A 61 -6.99 17.54 13.53
C LYS A 61 -6.36 16.92 14.77
N ALA A 62 -6.51 15.61 14.92
CA ALA A 62 -5.97 14.80 16.00
C ALA A 62 -6.16 13.33 15.61
N ILE A 63 -5.10 12.51 15.52
CA ILE A 63 -5.29 11.05 15.51
C ILE A 63 -5.35 10.62 16.98
N VAL A 64 -6.36 9.87 17.40
CA VAL A 64 -6.36 9.19 18.71
C VAL A 64 -5.83 7.78 18.46
N LEU A 65 -4.68 7.41 19.05
CA LEU A 65 -4.18 6.03 18.99
C LEU A 65 -4.58 5.26 20.26
N PRO A 66 -5.40 4.21 20.12
CA PRO A 66 -5.37 3.09 21.05
C PRO A 66 -4.19 2.15 20.76
N GLU A 67 -3.92 1.21 21.66
CA GLU A 67 -2.59 0.59 21.78
C GLU A 67 -2.27 -0.57 20.80
N ASP A 68 -3.16 -0.96 19.88
CA ASP A 68 -3.02 -2.22 19.09
C ASP A 68 -3.31 -2.11 17.57
N TYR A 69 -2.65 -1.20 16.83
CA TYR A 69 -2.98 -0.93 15.41
C TYR A 69 -2.15 -1.67 14.35
N ASN A 70 -1.23 -2.56 14.71
CA ASN A 70 -0.38 -3.24 13.72
C ASN A 70 -1.03 -4.51 13.16
N ILE A 71 -0.98 -4.65 11.83
CA ILE A 71 -1.18 -5.91 11.14
C ILE A 71 -0.03 -6.85 11.57
N HIS A 72 -0.33 -7.85 12.39
CA HIS A 72 0.64 -8.88 12.72
C HIS A 72 0.38 -10.12 11.85
N PRO A 73 1.35 -10.56 11.03
CA PRO A 73 1.16 -11.68 10.10
C PRO A 73 0.92 -13.03 10.78
N HIS A 74 1.09 -13.13 12.11
CA HIS A 74 1.02 -14.39 12.84
C HIS A 74 -0.32 -14.66 13.54
N ASN A 75 -1.24 -13.69 13.60
CA ASN A 75 -2.48 -13.82 14.36
C ASN A 75 -3.78 -13.66 13.55
N ASN A 76 -3.71 -13.28 12.27
CA ASN A 76 -4.92 -13.03 11.50
C ASN A 76 -5.45 -14.33 10.88
N ASN A 77 -6.74 -14.61 11.06
CA ASN A 77 -7.42 -15.64 10.29
C ASN A 77 -7.73 -15.12 8.87
N GLU A 78 -8.11 -16.01 7.94
CA GLU A 78 -8.34 -15.61 6.55
C GLU A 78 -9.49 -14.60 6.40
N TYR A 79 -10.53 -14.71 7.24
CA TYR A 79 -11.63 -13.76 7.27
C TYR A 79 -11.15 -12.33 7.62
N GLU A 80 -10.27 -12.18 8.61
CA GLU A 80 -9.68 -10.89 8.96
C GLU A 80 -8.81 -10.32 7.84
N ILE A 81 -8.04 -11.17 7.14
CA ILE A 81 -7.27 -10.75 5.97
C ILE A 81 -8.21 -10.18 4.91
N ARG A 82 -9.27 -10.91 4.56
CA ARG A 82 -10.29 -10.46 3.59
C ARG A 82 -10.92 -9.14 4.04
N PHE A 83 -11.35 -9.07 5.29
CA PHE A 83 -12.05 -7.92 5.86
C PHE A 83 -11.21 -6.64 5.85
N TYR A 84 -9.98 -6.69 6.38
CA TYR A 84 -9.11 -5.51 6.42
C TYR A 84 -8.57 -5.14 5.05
N LEU A 85 -8.27 -6.12 4.19
CA LEU A 85 -7.81 -5.82 2.84
C LEU A 85 -8.92 -5.18 1.98
N LEU A 86 -10.19 -5.59 2.15
CA LEU A 86 -11.32 -4.92 1.52
C LEU A 86 -11.40 -3.45 1.95
N HIS A 87 -11.27 -3.16 3.25
CA HIS A 87 -11.30 -1.78 3.74
C HIS A 87 -10.12 -0.93 3.27
N LEU A 88 -8.93 -1.54 3.13
CA LEU A 88 -7.78 -0.90 2.50
C LEU A 88 -8.10 -0.53 1.04
N LEU A 89 -8.68 -1.44 0.27
CA LEU A 89 -9.08 -1.20 -1.12
C LEU A 89 -10.17 -0.11 -1.21
N VAL A 90 -11.16 -0.09 -0.32
CA VAL A 90 -12.16 0.98 -0.25
C VAL A 90 -11.48 2.33 0.02
N GLY A 91 -10.49 2.39 0.91
CA GLY A 91 -9.73 3.61 1.18
C GLY A 91 -8.94 4.09 -0.05
N LEU A 92 -8.32 3.17 -0.79
CA LEU A 92 -7.57 3.47 -2.01
C LEU A 92 -8.47 3.88 -3.18
N ASP A 93 -9.59 3.19 -3.42
CA ASP A 93 -10.55 3.55 -4.48
C ASP A 93 -11.05 4.99 -4.29
N HIS A 94 -11.35 5.38 -3.06
CA HIS A 94 -11.72 6.76 -2.74
C HIS A 94 -10.57 7.75 -3.01
N LEU A 95 -9.34 7.48 -2.55
CA LEU A 95 -8.18 8.35 -2.84
C LEU A 95 -7.95 8.50 -4.34
N HIS A 96 -8.00 7.38 -5.08
CA HIS A 96 -7.82 7.34 -6.53
C HIS A 96 -8.93 8.11 -7.25
N SER A 97 -10.19 8.00 -6.79
CA SER A 97 -11.32 8.77 -7.31
C SER A 97 -11.19 10.28 -7.09
N CYS A 98 -10.43 10.70 -6.07
CA CYS A 98 -10.06 12.10 -5.83
C CYS A 98 -8.80 12.52 -6.60
N GLY A 99 -8.29 11.69 -7.50
CA GLY A 99 -7.09 11.97 -8.27
C GLY A 99 -5.80 11.94 -7.45
N ILE A 100 -5.77 11.23 -6.31
CA ILE A 100 -4.61 11.19 -5.42
C ILE A 100 -4.00 9.79 -5.42
N MET A 101 -2.69 9.68 -5.65
CA MET A 101 -1.91 8.46 -5.45
C MET A 101 -1.25 8.50 -4.08
N HIS A 102 -1.30 7.42 -3.30
CA HIS A 102 -0.67 7.37 -1.97
C HIS A 102 0.85 7.23 -2.06
N ARG A 103 1.35 6.37 -2.96
CA ARG A 103 2.77 6.12 -3.26
C ARG A 103 3.65 5.59 -2.12
N ASP A 104 3.05 5.06 -1.05
CA ASP A 104 3.77 4.40 0.05
C ASP A 104 2.85 3.43 0.83
N VAL A 105 1.99 2.70 0.10
CA VAL A 105 1.13 1.67 0.69
C VAL A 105 1.98 0.52 1.23
N LYS A 106 1.90 0.30 2.54
CA LYS A 106 2.62 -0.74 3.29
C LYS A 106 1.94 -0.95 4.65
N PRO A 107 2.17 -2.06 5.37
CA PRO A 107 1.50 -2.36 6.64
C PRO A 107 1.66 -1.26 7.68
N ARG A 108 2.83 -0.63 7.78
CA ARG A 108 3.10 0.49 8.70
C ARG A 108 2.26 1.74 8.46
N ASN A 109 1.65 1.88 7.28
CA ASN A 109 0.79 3.02 6.93
C ASN A 109 -0.70 2.65 6.95
N VAL A 110 -1.04 1.49 7.53
CA VAL A 110 -2.39 0.98 7.69
C VAL A 110 -2.67 0.79 9.17
N LEU A 111 -3.55 1.62 9.72
CA LEU A 111 -3.98 1.54 11.11
C LEU A 111 -5.27 0.73 11.20
N ILE A 112 -5.29 -0.34 12.00
CA ILE A 112 -6.49 -1.15 12.29
C ILE A 112 -7.08 -0.86 13.68
N ASP A 113 -8.35 -0.48 13.77
CA ASP A 113 -9.09 -0.43 15.04
C ASP A 113 -9.71 -1.79 15.36
N ARG A 114 -8.98 -2.63 16.10
CA ARG A 114 -9.47 -3.98 16.49
C ARG A 114 -10.71 -3.95 17.40
N ARG A 115 -11.04 -2.81 17.99
CA ARG A 115 -12.25 -2.64 18.82
C ARG A 115 -13.48 -2.31 17.98
N TRP A 116 -13.30 -2.16 16.67
CA TRP A 116 -14.40 -2.00 15.75
C TRP A 116 -15.26 -3.26 15.77
N THR A 117 -16.40 -3.19 16.46
CA THR A 117 -17.44 -4.20 16.39
C THR A 117 -18.52 -3.73 15.44
N ASN A 118 -19.03 -4.63 14.59
CA ASN A 118 -20.30 -4.46 13.90
C ASN A 118 -21.42 -4.37 14.96
N THR A 119 -21.57 -3.22 15.60
CA THR A 119 -22.68 -2.96 16.52
C THR A 119 -23.93 -2.70 15.66
N SER A 120 -24.42 -3.75 15.02
CA SER A 120 -25.67 -3.75 14.24
C SER A 120 -26.40 -5.10 14.32
N SER A 121 -26.06 -5.97 15.26
CA SER A 121 -26.81 -7.19 15.53
C SER A 121 -27.35 -7.21 16.96
N THR A 122 -28.67 -7.02 17.03
CA THR A 122 -29.60 -7.49 18.07
C THR A 122 -29.55 -6.77 19.41
N SER A 123 -30.33 -5.69 19.49
CA SER A 123 -30.88 -5.18 20.75
C SER A 123 -31.69 -6.28 21.44
N THR A 124 -31.23 -6.76 22.59
CA THR A 124 -32.14 -7.12 23.68
C THR A 124 -31.55 -6.55 24.97
N SER A 125 -32.19 -5.48 25.43
CA SER A 125 -32.15 -4.88 26.77
C SER A 125 -30.91 -5.09 27.64
N THR A 126 -30.19 -4.00 27.92
CA THR A 126 -30.33 -3.25 29.19
C THR A 126 -29.43 -2.02 29.15
N THR A 127 -30.06 -0.87 29.34
CA THR A 127 -29.55 0.49 29.57
C THR A 127 -28.03 0.67 29.63
N MET A 128 -27.43 1.10 28.51
CA MET A 128 -26.18 1.87 28.54
C MET A 128 -26.42 3.26 27.99
N THR A 129 -26.00 4.23 28.78
CA THR A 129 -26.07 5.67 28.60
C THR A 129 -25.54 6.06 27.22
N MET A 130 -26.43 6.61 26.38
CA MET A 130 -26.11 7.15 25.06
C MET A 130 -25.26 8.41 25.22
N THR A 131 -23.94 8.29 25.12
CA THR A 131 -23.10 9.42 24.69
C THR A 131 -23.13 9.48 23.16
N SER A 132 -23.80 10.51 22.66
CA SER A 132 -24.08 10.77 21.25
C SER A 132 -22.84 11.21 20.47
N SER A 133 -21.89 10.31 20.19
CA SER A 133 -20.75 10.59 19.29
C SER A 133 -20.25 9.41 18.44
N SER A 134 -20.88 8.23 18.50
CA SER A 134 -20.40 7.00 17.84
C SER A 134 -20.82 6.83 16.36
N LYS A 135 -20.92 7.91 15.58
CA LYS A 135 -21.14 7.83 14.12
C LYS A 135 -19.82 8.05 13.35
N SER A 136 -19.44 7.05 12.56
CA SER A 136 -18.36 7.04 11.54
C SER A 136 -16.90 6.86 12.02
N ARG A 137 -16.55 5.72 12.62
CA ARG A 137 -15.15 5.27 12.64
C ARG A 137 -15.00 4.07 11.71
N SER A 138 -14.11 4.19 10.72
CA SER A 138 -13.71 3.07 9.85
C SER A 138 -12.89 2.07 10.67
N PRO A 139 -13.03 0.74 10.44
CA PRO A 139 -12.16 -0.27 11.08
C PRO A 139 -10.70 -0.15 10.66
N LEU A 140 -10.43 0.57 9.57
CA LEU A 140 -9.10 0.76 9.01
C LEU A 140 -8.91 2.20 8.54
N MET A 141 -7.75 2.77 8.84
CA MET A 141 -7.35 4.09 8.36
C MET A 141 -6.02 4.01 7.62
N LEU A 142 -5.99 4.58 6.41
CA LEU A 142 -4.75 4.91 5.71
C LEU A 142 -4.12 6.15 6.32
N ILE A 143 -2.81 6.11 6.54
CA ILE A 143 -2.04 7.22 7.12
C ILE A 143 -0.80 7.55 6.29
N ASP A 144 -0.17 8.67 6.64
CA ASP A 144 1.09 9.14 6.06
C ASP A 144 1.04 9.46 4.55
N LEU A 145 0.34 10.54 4.22
CA LEU A 145 0.26 11.10 2.86
C LEU A 145 1.45 12.01 2.50
N GLY A 146 2.56 11.97 3.25
CA GLY A 146 3.73 12.81 2.97
C GLY A 146 4.41 12.50 1.62
N LEU A 147 4.23 11.27 1.13
CA LEU A 147 4.65 10.85 -0.19
C LEU A 147 3.55 10.88 -1.25
N ALA A 148 2.31 11.21 -0.91
CA ALA A 148 1.22 11.25 -1.89
C ALA A 148 1.43 12.34 -2.96
N ASP A 149 0.74 12.21 -4.10
CA ASP A 149 0.68 13.23 -5.16
C ASP A 149 -0.68 13.25 -5.84
N PHE A 150 -0.99 14.38 -6.46
CA PHE A 150 -2.09 14.45 -7.43
C PHE A 150 -1.65 13.83 -8.75
N TYR A 151 -2.49 12.95 -9.29
CA TYR A 151 -2.33 12.38 -10.61
C TYR A 151 -2.76 13.37 -11.70
N HIS A 152 -1.93 13.48 -12.73
CA HIS A 152 -2.12 14.31 -13.91
C HIS A 152 -1.64 13.49 -15.12
N PRO A 153 -2.52 13.23 -16.11
CA PRO A 153 -2.17 12.45 -17.29
C PRO A 153 -0.90 12.96 -17.97
N GLY A 154 -0.01 12.03 -18.37
CA GLY A 154 1.26 12.36 -19.03
C GLY A 154 2.34 13.01 -18.16
N THR A 155 2.06 13.25 -16.87
CA THR A 155 3.05 13.82 -15.95
C THR A 155 4.08 12.78 -15.55
N ARG A 156 5.34 13.17 -15.57
CA ARG A 156 6.45 12.34 -15.08
C ARG A 156 6.64 12.55 -13.59
N TYR A 157 6.59 11.47 -12.83
CA TYR A 157 6.70 11.52 -11.38
C TYR A 157 8.05 11.00 -10.89
N ASN A 158 8.43 11.42 -9.68
CA ASN A 158 9.65 10.92 -9.05
C ASN A 158 9.50 9.43 -8.68
N VAL A 159 10.40 8.59 -9.15
CA VAL A 159 10.41 7.14 -8.86
C VAL A 159 11.02 6.79 -7.50
N ARG A 160 11.68 7.76 -6.84
CA ARG A 160 12.26 7.61 -5.47
C ARG A 160 11.20 7.78 -4.37
N VAL A 161 10.04 7.15 -4.56
CA VAL A 161 8.92 7.05 -3.61
C VAL A 161 8.74 5.59 -3.16
N ALA A 162 7.81 5.33 -2.24
CA ALA A 162 7.58 4.03 -1.61
C ALA A 162 8.78 3.46 -0.82
N SER A 163 8.45 2.57 0.11
CA SER A 163 9.42 1.77 0.87
C SER A 163 9.89 0.58 0.03
N ARG A 164 11.21 0.27 0.02
CA ARG A 164 11.85 -0.68 -0.92
C ARG A 164 11.07 -1.96 -1.19
N HIS A 165 10.68 -2.68 -0.14
CA HIS A 165 10.01 -3.99 -0.27
C HIS A 165 8.60 -3.93 -0.89
N TYR A 166 8.04 -2.73 -1.03
CA TYR A 166 6.73 -2.45 -1.59
C TYR A 166 6.84 -1.61 -2.88
N LYS A 167 8.06 -1.38 -3.38
CA LYS A 167 8.26 -0.71 -4.68
C LYS A 167 7.80 -1.63 -5.79
N SER A 168 6.98 -1.07 -6.67
CA SER A 168 6.52 -1.75 -7.89
C SER A 168 7.59 -1.76 -8.98
N PRO A 169 7.48 -2.65 -9.97
CA PRO A 169 8.45 -2.75 -11.07
C PRO A 169 8.66 -1.42 -11.79
N GLU A 170 7.60 -0.65 -12.04
CA GLU A 170 7.69 0.68 -12.65
C GLU A 170 8.56 1.68 -11.84
N LEU A 171 8.61 1.55 -10.51
CA LEU A 171 9.48 2.36 -9.64
C LEU A 171 10.93 1.85 -9.58
N LEU A 172 11.16 0.58 -9.88
CA LEU A 172 12.48 -0.07 -9.84
C LEU A 172 13.21 0.04 -11.18
N ILE A 173 12.49 -0.20 -12.28
CA ILE A 173 12.96 -0.03 -13.66
C ILE A 173 13.14 1.47 -13.98
N GLY A 174 12.33 2.33 -13.34
CA GLY A 174 12.59 3.75 -13.23
C GLY A 174 12.14 4.59 -14.42
N SER A 175 12.84 5.71 -14.65
CA SER A 175 12.51 6.71 -15.68
C SER A 175 12.65 6.20 -17.13
N ALA A 176 13.25 5.03 -17.32
CA ALA A 176 13.40 4.37 -18.62
C ALA A 176 12.05 4.06 -19.28
N LEU A 177 11.02 3.79 -18.47
CA LEU A 177 9.62 3.63 -18.91
C LEU A 177 8.86 4.96 -18.96
N GLY A 178 9.58 6.05 -19.20
CA GLY A 178 9.02 7.40 -19.22
C GLY A 178 8.79 8.03 -17.84
N GLY A 179 8.92 7.28 -16.73
CA GLY A 179 8.57 7.78 -15.40
C GLY A 179 7.09 8.15 -15.26
N CYS A 180 6.28 7.64 -16.19
CA CYS A 180 4.83 7.74 -16.18
C CYS A 180 4.31 6.54 -15.40
N TYR A 181 3.74 6.80 -14.24
CA TYR A 181 2.99 5.81 -13.47
C TYR A 181 1.75 6.50 -12.91
N ASP A 182 0.77 5.70 -12.53
CA ASP A 182 -0.49 6.19 -11.98
C ASP A 182 -0.82 5.49 -10.65
N TYR A 183 -2.11 5.43 -10.33
CA TYR A 183 -2.67 4.75 -9.16
C TYR A 183 -2.23 3.28 -9.02
N CYS A 184 -1.82 2.61 -10.11
CA CYS A 184 -1.42 1.21 -10.13
C CYS A 184 -0.32 0.88 -9.13
N ILE A 185 0.58 1.83 -8.82
CA ILE A 185 1.71 1.58 -7.90
C ILE A 185 1.23 1.28 -6.48
N ASP A 186 0.07 1.82 -6.09
CA ASP A 186 -0.54 1.53 -4.79
C ASP A 186 -1.06 0.09 -4.73
N LEU A 187 -1.59 -0.42 -5.85
CA LEU A 187 -2.15 -1.78 -5.95
C LEU A 187 -1.07 -2.85 -5.95
N TRP A 188 0.14 -2.54 -6.44
CA TRP A 188 1.30 -3.39 -6.20
C TRP A 188 1.62 -3.50 -4.71
N GLY A 189 1.58 -2.36 -4.00
CA GLY A 189 1.75 -2.30 -2.55
C GLY A 189 0.73 -3.19 -1.83
N VAL A 190 -0.55 -3.13 -2.24
CA VAL A 190 -1.61 -4.03 -1.75
C VAL A 190 -1.27 -5.50 -2.01
N GLY A 191 -0.83 -5.85 -3.22
CA GLY A 191 -0.43 -7.22 -3.56
C GLY A 191 0.72 -7.73 -2.66
N CYS A 192 1.70 -6.87 -2.39
CA CYS A 192 2.81 -7.18 -1.47
C CYS A 192 2.34 -7.41 -0.03
N ILE A 193 1.36 -6.63 0.45
CA ILE A 193 0.73 -6.82 1.76
C ILE A 193 -0.03 -8.15 1.80
N LEU A 194 -0.88 -8.42 0.80
CA LEU A 194 -1.66 -9.66 0.71
C LEU A 194 -0.73 -10.88 0.67
N ALA A 195 0.33 -10.86 -0.14
CA ALA A 195 1.30 -11.95 -0.20
C ALA A 195 1.98 -12.16 1.16
N GLY A 196 2.37 -11.09 1.84
CA GLY A 196 2.96 -11.19 3.18
C GLY A 196 2.01 -11.79 4.22
N LEU A 197 0.72 -11.49 4.13
CA LEU A 197 -0.33 -12.03 4.97
C LEU A 197 -0.62 -13.51 4.68
N LEU A 198 -0.87 -13.87 3.41
CA LEU A 198 -1.20 -15.24 3.01
C LEU A 198 -0.04 -16.20 3.27
N PHE A 199 1.19 -15.79 2.91
CA PHE A 199 2.38 -16.64 3.02
C PHE A 199 3.10 -16.50 4.36
N ARG A 200 2.59 -15.68 5.28
CA ARG A 200 3.18 -15.37 6.61
C ARG A 200 4.66 -14.99 6.52
N ARG A 201 4.98 -14.20 5.49
CA ARG A 201 6.35 -13.80 5.15
C ARG A 201 6.38 -12.29 4.93
N GLU A 202 6.77 -11.54 5.95
CA GLU A 202 6.85 -10.08 5.88
C GLU A 202 8.31 -9.56 5.97
N PRO A 203 8.73 -8.69 5.04
CA PRO A 203 8.18 -8.50 3.68
C PRO A 203 8.25 -9.79 2.84
N PHE A 204 7.36 -9.90 1.84
CA PHE A 204 7.37 -11.02 0.89
C PHE A 204 8.59 -10.94 -0.03
N PHE A 205 8.70 -9.86 -0.81
CA PHE A 205 9.88 -9.53 -1.61
C PHE A 205 10.90 -8.76 -0.77
N ARG A 206 12.05 -9.40 -0.46
CA ARG A 206 13.05 -8.88 0.46
C ARG A 206 14.40 -8.61 -0.23
N GLY A 207 14.46 -7.53 -0.99
CA GLY A 207 15.71 -7.06 -1.61
C GLY A 207 16.58 -6.21 -0.69
N LYS A 208 17.89 -6.37 -0.78
CA LYS A 208 18.93 -5.62 -0.05
C LYS A 208 19.10 -4.20 -0.57
N ASN A 209 18.86 -3.98 -1.85
CA ASN A 209 18.88 -2.69 -2.54
C ASN A 209 17.79 -2.69 -3.65
N ASN A 210 17.68 -1.64 -4.47
CA ASN A 210 16.62 -1.58 -5.49
C ASN A 210 16.83 -2.60 -6.63
N VAL A 211 18.07 -2.87 -7.02
CA VAL A 211 18.40 -3.85 -8.08
C VAL A 211 18.07 -5.26 -7.58
N ASP A 212 18.53 -5.61 -6.38
CA ASP A 212 18.21 -6.87 -5.72
C ASP A 212 16.71 -7.01 -5.47
N GLN A 213 16.01 -5.90 -5.18
CA GLN A 213 14.53 -5.90 -5.07
C GLN A 213 13.86 -6.32 -6.39
N LEU A 214 14.36 -5.86 -7.54
CA LEU A 214 13.87 -6.31 -8.84
C LEU A 214 14.23 -7.78 -9.07
N GLY A 215 15.45 -8.19 -8.72
CA GLY A 215 15.90 -9.58 -8.81
C GLY A 215 15.01 -10.57 -8.05
N VAL A 216 14.63 -10.24 -6.79
CA VAL A 216 13.73 -11.11 -6.01
C VAL A 216 12.29 -11.14 -6.57
N ILE A 217 11.86 -10.10 -7.30
CA ILE A 217 10.57 -10.11 -8.00
C ILE A 217 10.66 -11.04 -9.23
N ILE A 218 11.73 -10.92 -10.02
CA ILE A 218 12.00 -11.79 -11.18
C ILE A 218 12.08 -13.26 -10.77
N ALA A 219 12.73 -13.55 -9.65
CA ALA A 219 12.82 -14.91 -9.11
C ALA A 219 11.47 -15.56 -8.76
N VAL A 220 10.39 -14.78 -8.69
CA VAL A 220 9.02 -15.26 -8.42
C VAL A 220 8.13 -15.15 -9.66
N LEU A 221 8.08 -13.98 -10.29
CA LEU A 221 7.17 -13.72 -11.42
C LEU A 221 7.73 -14.19 -12.76
N GLY A 222 9.02 -14.51 -12.82
CA GLY A 222 9.70 -14.95 -14.03
C GLY A 222 10.15 -13.80 -14.94
N THR A 223 10.83 -14.16 -16.01
CA THR A 223 11.44 -13.21 -16.96
C THR A 223 10.54 -12.90 -18.16
N THR A 224 9.69 -13.83 -18.58
CA THR A 224 8.86 -13.71 -19.80
C THR A 224 7.96 -12.47 -19.76
N ASP A 225 7.16 -12.31 -18.71
CA ASP A 225 6.21 -11.20 -18.57
C ASP A 225 6.94 -9.85 -18.42
N LEU A 226 8.11 -9.84 -17.78
CA LEU A 226 8.95 -8.65 -17.64
C LEU A 226 9.44 -8.19 -19.02
N LEU A 227 10.01 -9.08 -19.81
CA LEU A 227 10.52 -8.77 -21.15
C LEU A 227 9.40 -8.33 -22.08
N GLN A 228 8.22 -8.97 -21.99
CA GLN A 228 7.03 -8.53 -22.72
C GLN A 228 6.62 -7.11 -22.31
N THR A 229 6.57 -6.81 -21.01
CA THR A 229 6.24 -5.47 -20.51
C THR A 229 7.21 -4.42 -21.03
N ILE A 230 8.51 -4.70 -20.97
CA ILE A 230 9.55 -3.81 -21.52
C ILE A 230 9.35 -3.64 -23.03
N SER A 231 9.04 -4.69 -23.78
CA SER A 231 8.82 -4.58 -25.23
C SER A 231 7.59 -3.76 -25.62
N ILE A 232 6.48 -3.88 -24.88
CA ILE A 232 5.21 -3.18 -25.17
C ILE A 232 5.34 -1.69 -24.87
N GLN A 233 5.91 -1.35 -23.71
CA GLN A 233 5.97 0.03 -23.23
C GLN A 233 6.94 0.91 -24.02
N THR A 234 7.65 0.34 -24.99
CA THR A 234 8.78 1.00 -25.65
C THR A 234 8.54 1.33 -27.10
N ALA A 235 7.48 0.81 -27.74
CA ALA A 235 7.04 1.09 -29.12
C ALA A 235 8.14 1.03 -30.23
N SER A 236 9.36 0.61 -29.87
CA SER A 236 10.54 0.44 -30.72
C SER A 236 11.52 -0.50 -30.00
N PRO A 237 11.71 -1.75 -30.49
CA PRO A 237 12.49 -2.79 -29.79
C PRO A 237 13.98 -2.47 -29.57
N ARG A 238 14.52 -1.44 -30.23
CA ARG A 238 15.96 -1.11 -30.17
C ARG A 238 16.31 0.08 -29.28
N SER A 239 15.34 0.87 -28.83
CA SER A 239 15.64 2.18 -28.23
C SER A 239 15.57 2.23 -26.70
N SER A 240 15.03 1.22 -26.02
CA SER A 240 14.65 1.39 -24.61
C SER A 240 15.26 0.41 -23.63
N TYR A 241 15.71 -0.75 -24.10
CA TYR A 241 16.62 -1.58 -23.30
C TYR A 241 17.90 -0.81 -22.96
N GLU A 242 18.40 -0.03 -23.91
CA GLU A 242 19.53 0.90 -23.73
C GLU A 242 19.22 2.08 -22.79
N LEU A 243 17.93 2.39 -22.54
CA LEU A 243 17.52 3.44 -21.61
C LEU A 243 17.34 2.93 -20.18
N LEU A 244 17.35 1.60 -19.98
CA LEU A 244 17.34 1.04 -18.65
C LEU A 244 18.59 1.49 -17.89
N PRO A 245 18.48 1.72 -16.57
CA PRO A 245 19.66 1.87 -15.74
C PRO A 245 20.63 0.70 -15.97
N GLU A 246 21.93 1.00 -16.05
CA GLU A 246 22.96 0.00 -16.37
C GLU A 246 22.90 -1.20 -15.44
N ASP A 247 22.69 -0.98 -14.15
CA ASP A 247 22.56 -2.02 -13.13
C ASP A 247 21.29 -2.89 -13.30
N VAL A 248 20.22 -2.33 -13.85
CA VAL A 248 19.00 -3.07 -14.23
C VAL A 248 19.23 -3.88 -15.49
N ARG A 249 19.95 -3.31 -16.47
CA ARG A 249 20.31 -3.98 -17.71
C ARG A 249 21.22 -5.17 -17.45
N GLU A 250 22.28 -4.99 -16.67
CA GLU A 250 23.18 -6.06 -16.23
C GLU A 250 22.43 -7.18 -15.52
N LEU A 251 21.51 -6.84 -14.61
CA LEU A 251 20.67 -7.84 -13.93
C LEU A 251 19.84 -8.68 -14.93
N ILE A 252 19.23 -8.03 -15.92
CA ILE A 252 18.41 -8.70 -16.93
C ILE A 252 19.31 -9.52 -17.88
N ASP A 253 20.44 -8.96 -18.31
CA ASP A 253 21.45 -9.63 -19.14
C ASP A 253 22.00 -10.86 -18.42
N ASP A 254 22.23 -10.83 -17.11
CA ASP A 254 22.66 -12.00 -16.33
C ASP A 254 21.62 -13.13 -16.38
N TYR A 255 20.32 -12.80 -16.30
CA TYR A 255 19.26 -13.81 -16.44
C TYR A 255 19.16 -14.34 -17.88
N ILE A 256 19.27 -13.47 -18.89
CA ILE A 256 19.16 -13.85 -20.32
C ILE A 256 20.40 -14.64 -20.78
N SER A 257 21.61 -14.15 -20.50
CA SER A 257 22.88 -14.69 -20.99
C SER A 257 23.20 -16.08 -20.44
N GLN A 258 22.72 -16.39 -19.23
CA GLN A 258 22.84 -17.73 -18.65
C GLN A 258 21.85 -18.74 -19.26
N GLY A 259 21.00 -18.32 -20.22
CA GLY A 259 19.92 -19.14 -20.76
C GLY A 259 18.84 -19.46 -19.73
N ILE A 260 18.82 -18.73 -18.60
CA ILE A 260 17.92 -18.98 -17.48
C ILE A 260 16.60 -18.26 -17.76
N HIS A 261 15.72 -18.96 -18.48
CA HIS A 261 14.30 -18.63 -18.44
C HIS A 261 13.75 -18.96 -17.06
N ILE A 262 13.72 -17.96 -16.18
CA ILE A 262 13.02 -18.10 -14.90
C ILE A 262 11.54 -18.19 -15.20
N ASN A 263 10.98 -19.36 -14.94
CA ASN A 263 9.55 -19.59 -14.99
C ASN A 263 8.87 -18.93 -13.79
N ARG A 264 7.67 -18.39 -14.01
CA ARG A 264 6.80 -17.92 -12.93
C ARG A 264 6.58 -19.06 -11.95
N ARG A 265 6.86 -18.81 -10.67
CA ARG A 265 6.63 -19.78 -9.60
C ARG A 265 5.16 -19.75 -9.19
N PRO A 266 4.47 -20.90 -9.17
CA PRO A 266 3.08 -20.95 -8.74
C PRO A 266 2.96 -20.59 -7.25
N TRP A 267 1.95 -19.79 -6.90
CA TRP A 267 1.75 -19.29 -5.54
C TRP A 267 1.66 -20.38 -4.46
N ILE A 268 1.18 -21.56 -4.84
CA ILE A 268 1.06 -22.72 -3.96
C ILE A 268 2.39 -23.12 -3.30
N GLU A 269 3.54 -22.87 -3.96
CA GLU A 269 4.87 -23.17 -3.42
C GLU A 269 5.26 -22.34 -2.20
N PHE A 270 4.57 -21.21 -1.98
CA PHE A 270 4.86 -20.30 -0.86
C PHE A 270 3.92 -20.53 0.33
N LEU A 271 2.94 -21.43 0.21
CA LEU A 271 1.98 -21.66 1.27
C LEU A 271 2.64 -22.34 2.48
N PRO A 272 2.48 -21.78 3.70
CA PRO A 272 2.93 -22.45 4.91
C PRO A 272 2.07 -23.69 5.23
N ARG A 273 0.80 -23.70 4.77
CA ARG A 273 -0.14 -24.82 4.90
C ARG A 273 -1.11 -24.85 3.70
N PRO A 274 -1.60 -26.03 3.26
CA PRO A 274 -2.46 -26.17 2.08
C PRO A 274 -3.87 -25.57 2.21
N THR A 275 -4.21 -24.96 3.34
CA THR A 275 -5.57 -24.54 3.69
C THR A 275 -5.92 -23.12 3.25
N THR A 276 -5.02 -22.42 2.56
CA THR A 276 -5.29 -21.06 2.04
C THR A 276 -6.12 -21.16 0.78
N THR A 277 -7.18 -20.37 0.67
CA THR A 277 -8.09 -20.45 -0.49
C THR A 277 -7.41 -20.09 -1.82
N THR A 278 -7.90 -20.71 -2.89
CA THR A 278 -7.51 -20.42 -4.27
C THR A 278 -7.75 -18.97 -4.66
N ASP A 279 -8.78 -18.34 -4.11
CA ASP A 279 -9.17 -16.96 -4.47
C ASP A 279 -8.12 -15.93 -4.04
N GLY A 280 -7.43 -16.15 -2.92
CA GLY A 280 -6.36 -15.24 -2.48
C GLY A 280 -5.18 -15.24 -3.44
N MET A 281 -4.86 -16.42 -4.00
CA MET A 281 -3.81 -16.57 -5.01
C MET A 281 -4.23 -16.00 -6.37
N ASP A 282 -5.49 -16.19 -6.80
CA ASP A 282 -5.99 -15.54 -8.03
C ASP A 282 -5.99 -14.01 -7.90
N LEU A 283 -6.38 -13.46 -6.74
CA LEU A 283 -6.28 -12.01 -6.49
C LEU A 283 -4.82 -11.52 -6.56
N LEU A 284 -3.85 -12.30 -6.07
CA LEU A 284 -2.43 -11.97 -6.23
C LEU A 284 -2.01 -11.92 -7.70
N ASP A 285 -2.51 -12.82 -8.54
CA ASP A 285 -2.25 -12.78 -9.99
C ASP A 285 -2.79 -11.52 -10.66
N LYS A 286 -3.86 -10.90 -10.13
CA LYS A 286 -4.38 -9.63 -10.65
C LYS A 286 -3.64 -8.38 -10.15
N LEU A 287 -2.95 -8.49 -9.00
CA LEU A 287 -2.27 -7.36 -8.34
C LEU A 287 -0.74 -7.34 -8.60
N LEU A 288 -0.09 -8.51 -8.60
CA LEU A 288 1.36 -8.67 -8.80
C LEU A 288 1.68 -8.94 -10.27
N VAL A 289 1.39 -7.94 -11.10
CA VAL A 289 1.66 -7.91 -12.55
C VAL A 289 2.73 -6.86 -12.84
N TYR A 290 3.65 -7.15 -13.78
CA TYR A 290 4.70 -6.21 -14.19
C TYR A 290 4.13 -4.96 -14.86
N ASP A 291 3.28 -5.14 -15.86
CA ASP A 291 2.61 -4.03 -16.54
C ASP A 291 1.54 -3.40 -15.63
N GLY A 292 1.82 -2.19 -15.13
CA GLY A 292 0.90 -1.43 -14.29
C GLY A 292 -0.47 -1.21 -14.93
N ASN A 293 -0.55 -1.13 -16.26
CA ASN A 293 -1.81 -0.93 -16.98
C ASN A 293 -2.73 -2.17 -16.97
N GLN A 294 -2.15 -3.36 -16.75
CA GLN A 294 -2.90 -4.62 -16.66
C GLN A 294 -3.28 -4.95 -15.21
N ARG A 295 -2.71 -4.23 -14.24
CA ARG A 295 -2.99 -4.39 -12.83
C ARG A 295 -4.42 -3.93 -12.53
N TRP A 296 -5.17 -4.73 -11.78
CA TRP A 296 -6.52 -4.36 -11.40
C TRP A 296 -6.54 -3.10 -10.55
N THR A 297 -7.51 -2.23 -10.82
CA THR A 297 -7.84 -1.06 -9.98
C THR A 297 -8.36 -1.50 -8.60
N ALA A 298 -8.36 -0.57 -7.65
CA ALA A 298 -8.92 -0.81 -6.32
C ALA A 298 -10.38 -1.28 -6.40
N ARG A 299 -11.19 -0.61 -7.23
CA ARG A 299 -12.58 -1.00 -7.51
C ARG A 299 -12.69 -2.44 -8.01
N GLN A 300 -11.94 -2.81 -9.05
CA GLN A 300 -11.99 -4.18 -9.60
C GLN A 300 -11.62 -5.21 -8.52
N ALA A 301 -10.57 -4.95 -7.75
CA ALA A 301 -10.14 -5.83 -6.67
C ALA A 301 -11.23 -6.01 -5.60
N MET A 302 -11.96 -4.96 -5.21
CA MET A 302 -13.06 -5.06 -4.23
C MET A 302 -14.18 -6.03 -4.64
N TYR A 303 -14.40 -6.21 -5.95
CA TYR A 303 -15.42 -7.10 -6.48
C TYR A 303 -14.91 -8.53 -6.74
N HIS A 304 -13.65 -8.82 -6.43
CA HIS A 304 -13.08 -10.17 -6.57
C HIS A 304 -13.77 -11.19 -5.62
N PRO A 305 -13.94 -12.47 -6.03
CA PRO A 305 -14.52 -13.53 -5.18
C PRO A 305 -13.86 -13.71 -3.81
N PHE A 306 -12.57 -13.35 -3.71
CA PHE A 306 -11.84 -13.30 -2.44
C PHE A 306 -12.54 -12.43 -1.36
N PHE A 307 -13.41 -11.50 -1.73
CA PHE A 307 -14.11 -10.65 -0.78
C PHE A 307 -15.58 -11.03 -0.54
N ASP A 308 -16.10 -12.09 -1.18
CA ASP A 308 -17.52 -12.44 -1.13
C ASP A 308 -18.06 -12.67 0.29
N GLN A 309 -17.22 -13.17 1.20
CA GLN A 309 -17.61 -13.43 2.60
C GLN A 309 -17.67 -12.17 3.49
N VAL A 310 -17.04 -11.06 3.06
CA VAL A 310 -16.84 -9.86 3.89
C VAL A 310 -17.43 -8.59 3.26
N ARG A 311 -18.01 -8.72 2.07
CA ARG A 311 -18.69 -7.64 1.32
C ARG A 311 -20.17 -7.61 1.67
#